data_AF-A0A963GR63-F1
#
_entry.id   AF-A0A963GR63-F1
#
_cell.length_a   1.000
_cell.length_b   1.000
_cell.length_c   1.000
_cell.angle_alpha   90.00
_cell.angle_beta   90.00
_cell.angle_gamma   90.00
#
_symmetry.space_group_name_H-M   'P 1'
#
loop_
_entity.id
_entity.type
_entity.pdbx_description
1 polymer ?
#
loop_
_entity_poly.entity_id
_entity_poly.type
_entity_poly.pdbx_seq_one_letter_code
_entity_poly.pdbx_strand_id
1 'polypeptide(L)' 'MGDRLMDHTAAVKKYAPDADEKTIAAIVKHLGIALRNRDSSLVSCSDPGELNTVRESWCKKKLGL' A
#
# COMPACT_ATOMS: atom_id res chain seq x y z
N MET A 1 -0.84 -18.85 -7.71
CA MET A 1 -0.80 -17.62 -6.90
C MET A 1 0.38 -16.72 -7.33
N GLY A 2 0.50 -16.43 -8.64
CA GLY A 2 1.61 -15.66 -9.22
C GLY A 2 1.17 -14.38 -9.97
N ASP A 3 -0.12 -14.04 -9.92
CA ASP A 3 -0.77 -13.02 -10.76
C ASP A 3 -0.89 -11.66 -10.04
N ARG A 4 -1.27 -11.68 -8.75
CA ARG A 4 -1.55 -10.48 -7.94
C ARG A 4 -0.39 -9.48 -7.79
N LEU A 5 0.86 -9.92 -7.80
CA LEU A 5 1.99 -8.98 -7.67
C LEU A 5 2.19 -8.17 -8.96
N MET A 6 1.94 -8.77 -10.12
CA MET A 6 2.00 -8.06 -11.40
C MET A 6 0.89 -7.01 -11.48
N ASP A 7 -0.33 -7.34 -11.00
CA ASP A 7 -1.44 -6.38 -10.91
C ASP A 7 -1.09 -5.17 -10.04
N HIS A 8 -0.56 -5.43 -8.83
CA HIS A 8 -0.16 -4.34 -7.93
C HIS A 8 1.00 -3.52 -8.51
N THR A 9 1.95 -4.15 -9.20
CA THR A 9 3.06 -3.46 -9.85
C THR A 9 2.56 -2.53 -10.96
N ALA A 10 1.67 -3.01 -11.82
CA ALA A 10 1.07 -2.21 -12.87
C ALA A 10 0.24 -1.04 -12.28
N ALA A 11 -0.50 -1.28 -11.19
CA ALA A 11 -1.26 -0.24 -10.51
C ALA A 11 -0.36 0.84 -9.88
N VAL A 12 0.73 0.45 -9.21
CA VAL A 12 1.69 1.38 -8.60
C VAL A 12 2.42 2.19 -9.66
N LYS A 13 2.90 1.56 -10.74
CA LYS A 13 3.65 2.23 -11.81
C LYS A 13 2.83 3.31 -12.55
N LYS A 14 1.50 3.31 -12.45
CA LYS A 14 0.66 4.42 -12.93
C LYS A 14 0.90 5.73 -12.18
N TYR A 15 1.28 5.66 -10.91
CA TYR A 15 1.49 6.83 -10.04
C TYR A 15 2.97 7.06 -9.71
N ALA A 16 3.79 6.01 -9.73
CA ALA A 16 5.22 6.05 -9.50
C ALA A 16 5.94 5.15 -10.52
N PRO A 17 6.23 5.67 -11.73
CA PRO A 17 6.81 4.89 -12.83
C PRO A 17 8.13 4.20 -12.47
N ASP A 18 8.96 4.89 -11.67
CA ASP A 18 10.28 4.43 -11.24
C ASP A 18 10.25 3.55 -9.99
N ALA A 19 9.06 3.12 -9.54
CA ALA A 19 8.94 2.29 -8.35
C ALA A 19 9.57 0.90 -8.56
N ASP A 20 10.47 0.54 -7.65
CA ASP A 20 11.16 -0.75 -7.64
C ASP A 20 10.21 -1.91 -7.26
N GLU A 21 10.27 -3.00 -8.03
CA GLU A 21 9.39 -4.16 -7.86
C GLU A 21 9.62 -4.91 -6.54
N LYS A 22 10.84 -4.89 -6.00
CA LYS A 22 11.13 -5.51 -4.70
C LYS A 22 10.50 -4.70 -3.57
N THR A 23 10.55 -3.37 -3.67
CA THR A 23 9.84 -2.48 -2.73
C THR A 23 8.34 -2.71 -2.78
N ILE A 24 7.75 -2.80 -3.98
CA ILE A 24 6.31 -3.10 -4.15
C ILE A 24 5.97 -4.46 -3.53
N ALA A 25 6.77 -5.50 -3.81
CA ALA A 25 6.58 -6.82 -3.24
C ALA A 25 6.68 -6.82 -1.70
N ALA A 26 7.60 -6.05 -1.13
CA ALA A 26 7.75 -5.92 0.32
C ALA A 26 6.52 -5.25 0.96
N ILE A 27 5.97 -4.21 0.33
CA ILE A 27 4.74 -3.54 0.79
C ILE A 27 3.54 -4.49 0.70
N VAL A 28 3.34 -5.15 -0.44
CA VAL A 28 2.24 -6.13 -0.63
C VAL A 28 2.33 -7.26 0.39
N LYS A 29 3.55 -7.76 0.66
CA LYS A 29 3.80 -8.77 1.69
C LYS A 29 3.44 -8.26 3.10
N HIS A 30 3.78 -7.01 3.42
CA HIS A 30 3.47 -6.42 4.71
C HIS A 30 1.97 -6.25 4.91
N LEU A 31 1.26 -5.73 3.91
CA LEU A 31 -0.18 -5.50 3.98
C LEU A 31 -0.98 -6.81 3.98
N GLY A 32 -0.50 -7.85 3.29
CA GLY A 32 -0.92 -9.24 3.47
C GLY A 32 -2.44 -9.45 3.50
N ILE A 33 -2.99 -9.64 4.70
CA ILE A 33 -4.43 -9.90 4.92
C ILE A 33 -5.28 -8.67 4.61
N ALA A 34 -4.79 -7.46 4.86
CA ALA A 34 -5.53 -6.22 4.59
C ALA A 34 -5.91 -6.11 3.10
N LEU A 35 -5.06 -6.60 2.20
CA LEU A 35 -5.34 -6.60 0.76
C LEU A 35 -6.32 -7.70 0.30
N ARG A 36 -6.70 -8.64 1.19
CA ARG A 36 -7.66 -9.71 0.83
C ARG A 36 -9.11 -9.25 0.89
N ASN A 37 -9.39 -8.17 1.60
CA ASN A 37 -10.72 -7.58 1.70
C ASN A 37 -10.74 -6.23 1.00
N ARG A 38 -11.78 -5.96 0.21
CA ARG A 38 -11.91 -4.72 -0.56
C ARG A 38 -11.88 -3.48 0.33
N ASP A 39 -12.63 -3.51 1.43
CA ASP A 39 -12.76 -2.39 2.35
C ASP A 39 -11.41 -2.03 2.98
N SER A 40 -10.69 -3.03 3.50
CA SER A 40 -9.38 -2.86 4.12
C SER A 40 -8.23 -2.62 3.12
N SER A 41 -8.50 -2.74 1.81
CA SER A 41 -7.52 -2.50 0.75
C SER A 41 -7.51 -1.05 0.26
N LEU A 42 -8.47 -0.24 0.69
CA LEU A 42 -8.62 1.15 0.28
C LEU A 42 -8.45 2.08 1.49
N VAL A 43 -8.08 3.32 1.20
CA VAL A 43 -8.04 4.40 2.19
C VAL A 43 -9.05 5.49 1.83
N SER A 44 -9.90 5.87 2.77
CA SER A 44 -10.82 7.00 2.65
C SER A 44 -10.06 8.31 2.78
N CYS A 45 -9.64 8.87 1.65
CA CYS A 45 -8.92 10.15 1.62
C CYS A 45 -9.77 11.35 2.09
N SER A 46 -11.09 11.19 2.21
CA SER A 46 -11.99 12.22 2.73
C SER A 46 -12.16 12.14 4.25
N ASP A 47 -11.72 11.06 4.89
CA ASP A 47 -11.80 10.90 6.34
C ASP A 47 -10.49 11.37 7.02
N PRO A 48 -10.53 12.44 7.83
CA PRO A 48 -9.31 12.95 8.47
C PRO A 48 -8.69 11.99 9.50
N GLY A 49 -9.51 11.14 10.15
CA GLY A 49 -9.03 10.17 11.14
C GLY A 49 -8.24 9.05 10.48
N GLU A 50 -8.69 8.61 9.32
CA GLU A 50 -8.02 7.59 8.52
C GLU A 50 -6.68 8.11 7.97
N LEU A 51 -6.66 9.34 7.44
CA LEU A 51 -5.42 10.00 7.03
C LEU A 51 -4.43 10.13 8.19
N ASN A 52 -4.91 10.46 9.40
CA ASN A 52 -4.06 10.54 10.58
C ASN A 52 -3.48 9.17 10.94
N THR A 53 -4.27 8.10 10.83
CA THR A 53 -3.80 6.73 11.08
C THR A 53 -2.70 6.32 10.11
N VAL A 54 -2.83 6.65 8.81
CA VAL A 54 -1.79 6.41 7.81
C VAL A 54 -0.53 7.21 8.17
N ARG A 55 -0.66 8.49 8.52
CA ARG A 55 0.48 9.33 8.92
C ARG A 55 1.23 8.75 10.13
N GLU A 56 0.51 8.44 11.21
CA GLU A 56 1.14 8.01 12.47
C GLU A 56 1.68 6.58 12.38
N SER A 57 0.96 5.66 11.73
CA SER A 57 1.33 4.24 11.74
C SER A 57 2.23 3.84 10.58
N TRP A 58 1.98 4.37 9.38
CA TRP A 58 2.76 4.03 8.20
C TRP A 58 3.93 4.99 8.03
N CYS A 59 3.67 6.28 7.82
CA CYS A 59 4.73 7.24 7.51
C CYS A 59 5.74 7.39 8.66
N LYS A 60 5.27 7.69 9.87
CA LYS A 60 6.15 7.89 11.02
C LYS A 60 6.75 6.59 11.54
N LYS A 61 5.91 5.65 11.99
CA LYS A 61 6.41 4.45 12.69
C LYS A 61 7.10 3.45 11.76
N LYS A 62 6.57 3.23 10.55
CA LYS A 62 7.07 2.18 9.65
C LYS A 62 8.15 2.68 8.71
N LEU A 63 7.98 3.88 8.14
CA LEU A 63 8.93 4.47 7.20
C LEU A 63 9.94 5.41 7.86
N GLY A 64 9.70 5.85 9.10
CA GLY A 64 10.62 6.72 9.83
C GLY A 64 10.66 8.16 9.31
N LEU A 65 9.58 8.63 8.68
CA LEU A 65 9.43 9.98 8.13
C LEU A 65 9.04 11.02 9.19
#